data_AF-A0A7S3TGC7-F1
#
_entry.id   AF-A0A7S3TGC7-F1
#
_cell.length_a   1.000
_cell.length_b   1.000
_cell.length_c   1.000
_cell.angle_alpha   90.00
_cell.angle_beta   90.00
_cell.angle_gamma   90.00
#
_symmetry.space_group_name_H-M   'P 1'
#
loop_
_entity.id
_entity.type
_entity.pdbx_description
1 polymer ?
#
loop_
_entity_poly.entity_id
_entity_poly.type
_entity_poly.pdbx_seq_one_letter_code
_entity_poly.pdbx_strand_id
1 'polypeptide(L)'
;GAGGPGCPPPQVPADFNTIMGEKLPNSLYYLMLNGIISHKLPQALAKGEWTDKSQPLVDTAEFRDLLIGLQDYRETALGLIARHLHSGFQSKKILCKAFWDPHPIRQGLSGNADNLPQDARIIQPRIPKGLRWNITQDAVEAEMSRQGVTKVDFKFCLQWHSHEFENDGPLIRGVQREGYPSATNDINSLSALVHFMVLEHLELIAEDAGMTVFGNVLKDTPMHLQEPCLVALEMMKFGVLSGEPFDAAQEDRPFPEQVNYPKGT
;
A
#
# COMPACT_ATOMS: atom_id res chain seq x y z
N GLY A 1 4.00 32.74 31.76
CA GLY A 1 4.15 32.76 33.22
C GLY A 1 5.27 31.84 33.59
N ALA A 2 6.37 32.39 34.10
CA ALA A 2 7.52 31.61 34.57
C ALA A 2 7.28 31.25 36.05
N GLY A 3 7.29 29.95 36.37
CA GLY A 3 7.18 29.45 37.74
C GLY A 3 8.49 29.67 38.50
N GLY A 4 8.37 30.12 39.75
CA GLY A 4 9.51 30.30 40.66
C GLY A 4 10.17 28.97 41.07
N PRO A 5 11.43 29.02 41.55
CA PRO A 5 12.19 27.84 41.95
C PRO A 5 11.55 27.20 43.19
N GLY A 6 10.97 26.01 43.04
CA GLY A 6 10.42 25.22 44.16
C GLY A 6 9.03 24.62 43.93
N CYS A 7 8.32 25.00 42.87
CA CYS A 7 7.10 24.28 42.50
C CYS A 7 7.46 22.99 41.73
N PRO A 8 6.87 21.83 42.09
CA PRO A 8 6.95 20.66 41.23
C PRO A 8 6.44 21.04 39.84
N PRO A 9 7.05 20.53 38.77
CA PRO A 9 6.64 20.88 37.41
C PRO A 9 5.13 20.63 37.27
N PRO A 10 4.39 21.54 36.61
CA PRO A 10 2.96 21.39 36.45
C PRO A 10 2.67 20.02 35.84
N GLN A 11 1.95 19.19 36.59
CA GLN A 11 1.62 17.84 36.17
C GLN A 11 0.69 17.94 34.97
N VAL A 12 1.11 17.33 33.88
CA VAL A 12 0.28 17.22 32.67
C VAL A 12 -0.92 16.35 33.02
N PRO A 13 -2.16 16.81 32.73
CA PRO A 13 -3.36 16.00 32.94
C PRO A 13 -3.25 14.63 32.25
N ALA A 14 -3.77 13.58 32.88
CA ALA A 14 -3.69 12.22 32.33
C ALA A 14 -4.42 12.07 30.97
N ASP A 15 -5.35 12.97 30.68
CA ASP A 15 -6.13 13.07 29.45
C ASP A 15 -5.58 14.10 28.44
N PHE A 16 -4.36 14.61 28.66
CA PHE A 16 -3.76 15.63 27.79
C PHE A 16 -3.71 15.20 26.32
N ASN A 17 -3.46 13.91 26.04
CA ASN A 17 -3.46 13.39 24.68
C ASN A 17 -4.86 13.39 24.04
N THR A 18 -5.92 13.27 24.84
CA THR A 18 -7.32 13.39 24.39
C THR A 18 -7.65 14.83 24.00
N ILE A 19 -7.07 15.81 24.69
CA ILE A 19 -7.33 17.24 24.48
C ILE A 19 -6.46 17.82 23.35
N MET A 20 -5.16 17.50 23.34
CA MET A 20 -4.19 18.04 22.38
C MET A 20 -4.01 17.16 21.14
N GLY A 21 -4.52 15.93 21.17
CA GLY A 21 -4.30 14.92 20.14
C GLY A 21 -2.95 14.21 20.31
N GLU A 22 -2.88 13.03 19.70
CA GLU A 22 -1.67 12.22 19.71
C GLU A 22 -0.59 12.83 18.81
N LYS A 23 0.64 12.90 19.31
CA LYS A 23 1.80 13.36 18.53
C LYS A 23 2.45 12.17 17.81
N LEU A 24 2.82 12.37 16.55
CA LEU A 24 3.62 11.37 15.83
C LEU A 24 5.04 11.27 16.41
N PRO A 25 5.67 10.08 16.46
CA PRO A 25 7.04 9.92 16.93
C PRO A 25 8.06 10.64 16.06
N ASN A 26 9.15 11.13 16.68
CA ASN A 26 10.26 11.80 15.98
C ASN A 26 10.90 10.94 14.87
N SER A 27 10.95 9.61 15.07
CA SER A 27 11.46 8.66 14.07
C SER A 27 10.67 8.73 12.76
N LEU A 28 9.35 8.91 12.82
CA LEU A 28 8.52 9.00 11.63
C LEU A 28 8.80 10.28 10.83
N TYR A 29 9.02 11.41 11.52
CA TYR A 29 9.45 12.65 10.87
C TYR A 29 10.83 12.50 10.22
N TYR A 30 11.77 11.82 10.89
CA TYR A 30 13.08 11.54 10.31
C TYR A 30 12.97 10.71 9.03
N LEU A 31 12.20 9.62 9.03
CA LEU A 31 11.99 8.79 7.84
C LEU A 31 11.32 9.57 6.70
N MET A 32 10.37 10.44 7.02
CA MET A 32 9.68 11.30 6.05
C MET A 32 10.63 12.34 5.44
N LEU A 33 11.46 13.01 6.25
CA LEU A 33 12.40 14.03 5.78
C LEU A 33 13.50 13.45 4.88
N ASN A 34 13.91 12.20 5.12
CA ASN A 34 14.86 11.49 4.26
C ASN A 34 14.20 10.86 3.03
N GLY A 35 12.89 11.03 2.82
CA GLY A 35 12.17 10.47 1.67
C GLY A 35 11.99 8.95 1.71
N ILE A 36 12.27 8.29 2.84
CA ILE A 36 12.13 6.84 3.01
C ILE A 36 10.65 6.45 3.01
N ILE A 37 9.80 7.29 3.60
CA ILE A 37 8.34 7.12 3.57
C ILE A 37 7.68 8.33 2.92
N SER A 38 6.59 8.08 2.20
CA SER A 38 5.78 9.16 1.63
C SER A 38 5.18 10.03 2.73
N HIS A 39 5.31 11.35 2.59
CA HIS A 39 4.70 12.32 3.49
C HIS A 39 3.16 12.19 3.60
N LYS A 40 2.51 11.58 2.60
CA LYS A 40 1.06 11.35 2.60
C LYS A 40 0.62 10.44 3.75
N LEU A 41 1.42 9.42 4.12
CA LEU A 41 1.02 8.46 5.16
C LEU A 41 0.98 9.10 6.55
N PRO A 42 2.07 9.76 7.05
CA PRO A 42 2.02 10.47 8.33
C PRO A 42 1.00 11.61 8.31
N GLN A 43 0.85 12.32 7.19
CA GLN A 43 -0.11 13.40 7.07
C GLN A 43 -1.55 12.91 7.21
N ALA A 44 -1.89 11.78 6.57
CA ALA A 44 -3.22 11.19 6.68
C ALA A 44 -3.51 10.74 8.12
N LEU A 45 -2.55 10.11 8.79
CA LEU A 45 -2.67 9.73 10.20
C LEU A 45 -2.79 10.94 11.12
N ALA A 46 -2.05 12.02 10.87
CA ALA A 46 -2.14 13.24 11.70
C ALA A 46 -3.49 13.95 11.50
N LYS A 47 -3.88 14.20 10.24
CA LYS A 47 -5.03 15.04 9.89
C LYS A 47 -6.37 14.29 9.87
N GLY A 48 -6.36 12.97 9.72
CA GLY A 48 -7.57 12.20 9.44
C GLY A 48 -8.11 12.45 8.02
N GLU A 49 -7.27 12.92 7.10
CA GLU A 49 -7.66 13.22 5.73
C GLU A 49 -6.60 12.77 4.73
N TRP A 50 -7.04 12.10 3.67
CA TRP A 50 -6.25 11.80 2.49
C TRP A 50 -6.78 12.64 1.33
N THR A 51 -5.94 13.44 0.68
CA THR A 51 -6.39 14.33 -0.42
C THR A 51 -5.66 14.01 -1.71
N ASP A 52 -6.41 13.64 -2.74
CA ASP A 52 -5.93 13.49 -4.11
C ASP A 52 -6.14 14.80 -4.86
N LYS A 53 -5.20 15.74 -4.64
CA LYS A 53 -5.31 17.14 -5.09
C LYS A 53 -5.03 17.37 -6.58
N SER A 54 -4.32 16.46 -7.23
CA SER A 54 -3.84 16.64 -8.60
C SER A 54 -4.87 16.11 -9.59
N GLN A 55 -5.65 17.00 -10.19
CA GLN A 55 -6.40 16.68 -11.40
C GLN A 55 -5.39 16.39 -12.54
N PRO A 56 -5.48 15.24 -13.22
CA PRO A 56 -4.62 14.94 -14.36
C PRO A 56 -4.95 15.83 -15.55
N LEU A 57 -4.04 15.92 -16.53
CA LEU A 57 -4.29 16.63 -17.78
C LEU A 57 -5.44 15.99 -18.57
N VAL A 58 -5.54 14.66 -18.52
CA VAL A 58 -6.61 13.86 -19.13
C VAL A 58 -7.30 13.10 -18.00
N ASP A 59 -8.55 13.44 -17.73
CA ASP A 59 -9.38 12.87 -16.67
C ASP A 59 -10.32 11.83 -17.29
N THR A 60 -10.01 10.55 -17.08
CA THR A 60 -10.76 9.42 -17.63
C THR A 60 -11.46 8.63 -16.53
N ALA A 61 -12.52 7.90 -16.89
CA ALA A 61 -13.22 7.04 -15.94
C ALA A 61 -12.28 5.98 -15.34
N GLU A 62 -11.44 5.38 -16.17
CA GLU A 62 -10.48 4.33 -15.79
C GLU A 62 -9.41 4.87 -14.84
N PHE A 63 -8.95 6.11 -15.02
CA PHE A 63 -8.01 6.74 -14.09
C PHE A 63 -8.63 6.93 -12.71
N ARG A 64 -9.91 7.34 -12.64
CA ARG A 64 -10.63 7.49 -11.38
C ARG A 64 -10.87 6.13 -10.72
N ASP A 65 -11.26 5.12 -11.48
CA ASP A 65 -11.47 3.75 -10.99
C ASP A 65 -10.17 3.14 -10.45
N LEU A 66 -9.05 3.36 -11.14
CA LEU A 66 -7.73 2.98 -10.65
C LEU A 66 -7.44 3.63 -9.29
N LEU A 67 -7.66 4.94 -9.14
CA LEU A 67 -7.45 5.64 -7.87
C LEU A 67 -8.37 5.13 -6.75
N ILE A 68 -9.59 4.70 -7.09
CA ILE A 68 -10.52 4.06 -6.15
C ILE A 68 -9.98 2.69 -5.73
N GLY A 69 -9.50 1.87 -6.68
CA GLY A 69 -8.88 0.57 -6.42
C GLY A 69 -7.60 0.65 -5.57
N LEU A 70 -6.92 1.80 -5.54
CA LEU A 70 -5.75 2.00 -4.68
C LEU A 70 -6.08 2.07 -3.17
N GLN A 71 -7.34 2.04 -2.77
CA GLN A 71 -7.72 2.17 -1.36
C GLN A 71 -7.14 1.07 -0.48
N ASP A 72 -7.17 -0.19 -0.91
CA ASP A 72 -6.67 -1.32 -0.10
C ASP A 72 -5.16 -1.20 0.16
N TYR A 73 -4.41 -0.69 -0.82
CA TYR A 73 -2.98 -0.40 -0.68
C TYR A 73 -2.74 0.75 0.31
N ARG A 74 -3.61 1.77 0.31
CA ARG A 74 -3.53 2.88 1.28
C ARG A 74 -3.81 2.38 2.69
N GLU A 75 -4.86 1.57 2.87
CA GLU A 75 -5.19 0.95 4.17
C GLU A 75 -4.04 0.12 4.70
N THR A 76 -3.47 -0.73 3.84
CA THR A 76 -2.33 -1.59 4.15
C THR A 76 -1.11 -0.77 4.57
N ALA A 77 -0.71 0.20 3.75
CA ALA A 77 0.43 1.07 4.06
C ALA A 77 0.23 1.85 5.37
N LEU A 78 -0.99 2.33 5.62
CA LEU A 78 -1.35 2.97 6.89
C LEU A 78 -1.27 1.99 8.06
N GLY A 79 -1.79 0.77 7.91
CA GLY A 79 -1.75 -0.28 8.92
C GLY A 79 -0.32 -0.67 9.31
N LEU A 80 0.55 -0.87 8.31
CA LEU A 80 1.96 -1.24 8.53
C LEU A 80 2.73 -0.20 9.34
N ILE A 81 2.40 1.08 9.21
CA ILE A 81 2.98 2.16 10.03
C ILE A 81 2.26 2.25 11.38
N ALA A 82 0.92 2.26 11.37
CA ALA A 82 0.11 2.51 12.55
C ALA A 82 0.29 1.46 13.66
N ARG A 83 0.61 0.20 13.32
CA ARG A 83 0.93 -0.85 14.32
C ARG A 83 2.10 -0.51 15.25
N HIS A 84 2.98 0.41 14.83
CA HIS A 84 4.10 0.91 15.64
C HIS A 84 3.79 2.24 16.33
N LEU A 85 2.56 2.74 16.20
CA LEU A 85 2.09 4.00 16.79
C LEU A 85 1.09 3.75 17.92
N HIS A 86 0.71 4.81 18.62
CA HIS A 86 -0.33 4.78 19.66
C HIS A 86 -1.64 4.20 19.13
N SER A 87 -2.42 3.54 20.00
CA SER A 87 -3.69 2.87 19.64
C SER A 87 -4.69 3.81 18.98
N GLY A 88 -4.67 5.10 19.32
CA GLY A 88 -5.50 6.13 18.68
C GLY A 88 -5.21 6.32 17.18
N PHE A 89 -4.00 6.01 16.71
CA PHE A 89 -3.68 6.00 15.28
C PHE A 89 -4.07 4.70 14.60
N GLN A 90 -4.10 3.57 15.31
CA GLN A 90 -4.40 2.25 14.75
C GLN A 90 -5.86 2.12 14.31
N SER A 91 -6.78 2.79 15.01
CA SER A 91 -8.22 2.78 14.72
C SER A 91 -8.73 4.05 14.05
N LYS A 92 -7.81 4.92 13.59
CA LYS A 92 -8.18 6.25 13.08
C LYS A 92 -8.88 6.16 11.73
N LYS A 93 -10.10 6.68 11.66
CA LYS A 93 -10.82 6.90 10.41
C LYS A 93 -10.17 8.05 9.63
N ILE A 94 -9.98 7.86 8.33
CA ILE A 94 -9.36 8.84 7.43
C ILE A 94 -10.31 9.09 6.26
N LEU A 95 -10.68 10.36 6.05
CA LEU A 95 -11.56 10.77 4.98
C LEU A 95 -10.77 10.99 3.67
N CYS A 96 -11.13 10.26 2.62
CA CYS A 96 -10.53 10.36 1.30
C CYS A 96 -11.26 11.39 0.42
N LYS A 97 -10.64 12.55 0.24
CA LYS A 97 -11.12 13.63 -0.62
C LYS A 97 -10.45 13.54 -1.99
N ALA A 98 -11.23 13.45 -3.04
CA ALA A 98 -10.76 13.42 -4.42
C ALA A 98 -11.09 14.72 -5.15
N PHE A 99 -10.30 15.05 -6.18
CA PHE A 99 -10.55 16.25 -6.98
C PHE A 99 -11.87 16.17 -7.77
N TRP A 100 -12.40 14.96 -8.01
CA TRP A 100 -13.65 14.74 -8.75
C TRP A 100 -14.89 14.61 -7.86
N ASP A 101 -14.77 14.82 -6.55
CA ASP A 101 -15.93 14.74 -5.67
C ASP A 101 -16.92 15.87 -6.02
N PRO A 102 -18.20 15.54 -6.34
CA PRO A 102 -19.19 16.53 -6.78
C PRO A 102 -19.50 17.55 -5.67
N HIS A 103 -19.41 17.12 -4.41
CA HIS A 103 -19.61 17.95 -3.23
C HIS A 103 -18.39 17.85 -2.31
N PRO A 104 -17.33 18.64 -2.54
CA PRO A 104 -16.08 18.51 -1.80
C PRO A 104 -16.31 18.77 -0.31
N ILE A 105 -16.07 17.75 0.52
CA ILE A 105 -16.24 17.83 1.96
C ILE A 105 -15.17 18.77 2.53
N ARG A 106 -15.58 19.99 2.89
CA ARG A 106 -14.68 21.02 3.43
C ARG A 106 -14.34 20.82 4.90
N GLN A 107 -15.18 20.09 5.63
CA GLN A 107 -14.99 19.80 7.04
C GLN A 107 -14.09 18.57 7.23
N GLY A 108 -13.26 18.57 8.28
CA GLY A 108 -12.52 17.37 8.66
C GLY A 108 -13.33 16.42 9.50
N LEU A 109 -12.79 15.22 9.76
CA LEU A 109 -13.32 14.24 10.71
C LEU A 109 -13.13 14.69 12.16
N SER A 110 -13.58 15.90 12.50
CA SER A 110 -13.61 16.39 13.87
C SER A 110 -14.94 15.99 14.51
N GLY A 111 -15.04 14.74 14.97
CA GLY A 111 -15.98 14.35 16.02
C GLY A 111 -17.10 13.38 15.65
N ASN A 112 -17.79 13.53 14.52
CA ASN A 112 -18.93 12.65 14.18
C ASN A 112 -18.88 12.24 12.71
N ALA A 113 -18.53 10.96 12.47
CA ALA A 113 -18.64 10.33 11.17
C ALA A 113 -20.09 10.22 10.66
N ASP A 114 -21.07 10.37 11.55
CA ASP A 114 -22.50 10.19 11.28
C ASP A 114 -23.11 11.31 10.42
N ASN A 115 -22.43 12.45 10.27
CA ASN A 115 -22.87 13.58 9.43
C ASN A 115 -22.20 13.63 8.06
N LEU A 116 -21.43 12.60 7.70
CA LEU A 116 -20.79 12.54 6.39
C LEU A 116 -21.82 12.15 5.30
N PRO A 117 -21.65 12.66 4.07
CA PRO A 117 -22.39 12.17 2.91
C PRO A 117 -22.27 10.63 2.77
N GLN A 118 -23.30 9.97 2.26
CA GLN A 118 -23.30 8.51 2.07
C GLN A 118 -22.20 8.03 1.12
N ASP A 119 -21.76 8.88 0.19
CA ASP A 119 -20.68 8.65 -0.77
C ASP A 119 -19.28 9.02 -0.22
N ALA A 120 -19.18 9.41 1.06
CA ALA A 120 -17.91 9.72 1.68
C ALA A 120 -17.02 8.47 1.77
N ARG A 121 -15.89 8.50 1.06
CA ARG A 121 -14.89 7.44 1.12
C ARG A 121 -14.08 7.56 2.42
N ILE A 122 -14.23 6.59 3.30
CA ILE A 122 -13.49 6.50 4.57
C ILE A 122 -12.63 5.26 4.52
N ILE A 123 -11.34 5.42 4.79
CA ILE A 123 -10.40 4.32 4.95
C ILE A 123 -9.91 4.27 6.39
N GLN A 124 -9.39 3.13 6.81
CA GLN A 124 -8.76 2.98 8.12
C GLN A 124 -7.47 2.15 8.03
N PRO A 125 -6.50 2.36 8.94
CA PRO A 125 -5.33 1.51 9.01
C PRO A 125 -5.73 0.06 9.21
N ARG A 126 -5.36 -0.79 8.26
CA ARG A 126 -5.66 -2.21 8.27
C ARG A 126 -4.44 -2.95 7.78
N ILE A 127 -4.11 -4.07 8.42
CA ILE A 127 -3.12 -5.00 7.87
C ILE A 127 -3.95 -6.21 7.41
N PRO A 128 -4.06 -6.46 6.10
CA PRO A 128 -4.78 -7.63 5.63
C PRO A 128 -4.15 -8.90 6.23
N LYS A 129 -5.01 -9.87 6.57
CA LYS A 129 -4.56 -11.21 6.92
C LYS A 129 -4.18 -11.87 5.60
N GLY A 130 -2.90 -12.20 5.45
CA GLY A 130 -2.35 -12.82 4.27
C GLY A 130 -1.60 -14.10 4.61
N LEU A 131 -0.82 -14.56 3.64
CA LEU A 131 0.10 -15.67 3.77
C LEU A 131 1.19 -15.36 4.80
N ARG A 132 1.44 -16.33 5.67
CA ARG A 132 2.42 -16.24 6.75
C ARG A 132 3.81 -16.61 6.23
N TRP A 133 4.36 -15.75 5.38
CA TRP A 133 5.74 -15.89 4.90
C TRP A 133 6.73 -15.86 6.06
N ASN A 134 7.56 -16.89 6.16
CA ASN A 134 8.63 -16.96 7.15
C ASN A 134 9.98 -17.09 6.47
N ILE A 135 10.68 -15.97 6.34
CA ILE A 135 11.92 -15.88 5.56
C ILE A 135 13.12 -15.90 6.50
N THR A 136 13.97 -16.91 6.37
CA THR A 136 15.21 -17.01 7.14
C THR A 136 16.41 -16.75 6.26
N GLN A 137 17.46 -16.17 6.84
CA GLN A 137 18.72 -15.91 6.15
C GLN A 137 19.29 -17.19 5.51
N ASP A 138 19.33 -18.30 6.25
CA ASP A 138 19.82 -19.58 5.75
C ASP A 138 19.06 -20.07 4.50
N ALA A 139 17.74 -19.89 4.47
CA ALA A 139 16.91 -20.31 3.34
C ALA A 139 17.15 -19.41 2.11
N VAL A 140 17.30 -18.10 2.33
CA VAL A 140 17.63 -17.15 1.26
C VAL A 140 19.01 -17.45 0.68
N GLU A 141 20.03 -17.68 1.52
CA GLU A 141 21.39 -17.99 1.07
C GLU A 141 21.48 -19.33 0.30
N ALA A 142 20.76 -20.35 0.78
CA ALA A 142 20.65 -21.63 0.09
C ALA A 142 20.00 -21.47 -1.29
N GLU A 143 18.92 -20.70 -1.38
CA GLU A 143 18.21 -20.48 -2.64
C GLU A 143 18.99 -19.59 -3.61
N MET A 144 19.65 -18.54 -3.12
CA MET A 144 20.54 -17.70 -3.92
C MET A 144 21.67 -18.53 -4.53
N SER A 145 22.22 -19.47 -3.75
CA SER A 145 23.23 -20.42 -4.23
C SER A 145 22.67 -21.38 -5.27
N ARG A 146 21.45 -21.90 -5.09
CA ARG A 146 20.77 -22.80 -6.04
C ARG A 146 20.50 -22.12 -7.39
N GLN A 147 20.02 -20.88 -7.36
CA GLN A 147 19.72 -20.10 -8.56
C GLN A 147 20.97 -19.44 -9.18
N GLY A 148 22.08 -19.37 -8.44
CA GLY A 148 23.32 -18.72 -8.89
C GLY A 148 23.20 -17.20 -9.00
N VAL A 149 22.43 -16.57 -8.10
CA VAL A 149 22.16 -15.12 -8.12
C VAL A 149 22.73 -14.41 -6.89
N THR A 150 22.97 -13.10 -7.02
CA THR A 150 23.51 -12.24 -5.95
C THR A 150 22.52 -11.20 -5.43
N LYS A 151 21.33 -11.13 -6.05
CA LYS A 151 20.29 -10.15 -5.71
C LYS A 151 18.96 -10.86 -5.53
N VAL A 152 18.22 -10.45 -4.51
CA VAL A 152 16.82 -10.81 -4.30
C VAL A 152 15.94 -9.83 -5.09
N ASP A 153 15.21 -10.35 -6.08
CA ASP A 153 14.23 -9.63 -6.90
C ASP A 153 12.95 -10.47 -7.10
N PHE A 154 11.98 -9.96 -7.86
CA PHE A 154 10.73 -10.69 -8.15
C PHE A 154 10.99 -12.04 -8.81
N LYS A 155 11.95 -12.11 -9.75
CA LYS A 155 12.25 -13.34 -10.46
C LYS A 155 12.80 -14.40 -9.52
N PHE A 156 13.73 -14.01 -8.64
CA PHE A 156 14.25 -14.86 -7.59
C PHE A 156 13.13 -15.42 -6.71
N CYS A 157 12.22 -14.57 -6.24
CA CYS A 157 11.13 -14.98 -5.35
C CYS A 157 10.12 -15.91 -6.06
N LEU A 158 9.78 -15.62 -7.33
CA LEU A 158 8.87 -16.46 -8.12
C LEU A 158 9.47 -17.84 -8.42
N GLN A 159 10.77 -17.90 -8.71
CA GLN A 159 11.48 -19.16 -8.93
C GLN A 159 11.63 -19.97 -7.64
N TRP A 160 11.90 -19.30 -6.52
CA TRP A 160 11.94 -19.91 -5.20
C TRP A 160 10.58 -20.49 -4.82
N HIS A 161 9.52 -19.70 -4.96
CA HIS A 161 8.15 -20.14 -4.71
C HIS A 161 7.78 -21.36 -5.55
N SER A 162 7.99 -21.32 -6.88
CA SER A 162 7.67 -22.43 -7.77
C SER A 162 8.40 -23.71 -7.35
N HIS A 163 9.69 -23.62 -7.04
CA HIS A 163 10.49 -24.75 -6.59
C HIS A 163 9.98 -25.34 -5.27
N GLU A 164 9.69 -24.49 -4.28
CA GLU A 164 9.22 -24.94 -2.97
C GLU A 164 7.79 -25.46 -3.01
N PHE A 165 6.92 -24.89 -3.86
CA PHE A 165 5.54 -25.33 -4.01
C PHE A 165 5.46 -26.73 -4.64
N GLU A 166 6.28 -27.01 -5.65
CA GLU A 166 6.34 -28.33 -6.30
C GLU A 166 6.91 -29.42 -5.36
N ASN A 167 7.77 -29.04 -4.41
CA ASN A 167 8.46 -29.96 -3.51
C ASN A 167 7.91 -29.99 -2.08
N ASP A 168 6.80 -29.27 -1.80
CA ASP A 168 6.29 -29.03 -0.45
C ASP A 168 7.40 -28.62 0.53
N GLY A 169 8.16 -27.59 0.14
CA GLY A 169 9.34 -27.12 0.85
C GLY A 169 9.03 -26.22 2.06
N PRO A 170 10.04 -25.92 2.91
CA PRO A 170 9.90 -25.09 4.10
C PRO A 170 9.24 -23.72 3.89
N LEU A 171 9.38 -23.10 2.71
CA LEU A 171 8.76 -21.81 2.40
C LEU A 171 7.22 -21.88 2.38
N ILE A 172 6.67 -23.00 1.88
CA ILE A 172 5.23 -23.20 1.67
C ILE A 172 4.58 -23.91 2.87
N ARG A 173 5.33 -24.73 3.59
CA ARG A 173 4.79 -25.48 4.74
C ARG A 173 4.23 -24.56 5.82
N GLY A 174 2.92 -24.63 6.00
CA GLY A 174 2.22 -23.86 7.04
C GLY A 174 2.07 -22.37 6.71
N VAL A 175 2.32 -21.96 5.47
CA VAL A 175 2.16 -20.57 5.03
C VAL A 175 0.70 -20.09 5.14
N GLN A 176 -0.28 -20.99 5.00
CA GLN A 176 -1.71 -20.67 5.15
C GLN A 176 -2.17 -20.57 6.61
N ARG A 177 -1.30 -20.87 7.60
CA ARG A 177 -1.68 -20.81 9.01
C ARG A 177 -1.79 -19.35 9.46
N GLU A 178 -2.73 -19.07 10.37
CA GLU A 178 -2.82 -17.74 10.96
C GLU A 178 -1.50 -17.32 11.61
N GLY A 179 -1.08 -16.08 11.32
CA GLY A 179 0.11 -15.47 11.87
C GLY A 179 0.53 -14.24 11.07
N TYR A 180 1.60 -13.59 11.50
CA TYR A 180 2.19 -12.48 10.78
C TYR A 180 3.39 -12.96 9.95
N PRO A 181 3.61 -12.36 8.76
CA PRO A 181 4.85 -12.56 8.03
C PRO A 181 6.05 -12.10 8.86
N SER A 182 7.16 -12.81 8.75
CA SER A 182 8.41 -12.53 9.47
C SER A 182 9.64 -12.77 8.61
N ALA A 183 10.69 -12.00 8.88
CA ALA A 183 12.00 -12.15 8.25
C ALA A 183 13.11 -12.06 9.31
N THR A 184 14.22 -12.77 9.10
CA THR A 184 15.47 -12.50 9.80
C THR A 184 15.91 -11.04 9.56
N ASN A 185 16.61 -10.45 10.53
CA ASN A 185 17.11 -9.07 10.45
C ASN A 185 18.34 -8.95 9.52
N ASP A 186 18.12 -9.23 8.24
CA ASP A 186 19.08 -9.03 7.17
C ASP A 186 18.38 -8.46 5.93
N ILE A 187 19.15 -7.81 5.06
CA ILE A 187 18.61 -7.06 3.93
C ILE A 187 17.95 -7.97 2.87
N ASN A 188 18.48 -9.17 2.66
CA ASN A 188 17.99 -10.08 1.64
C ASN A 188 16.72 -10.80 2.11
N SER A 189 16.65 -11.21 3.38
CA SER A 189 15.41 -11.75 3.96
C SER A 189 14.30 -10.73 4.02
N LEU A 190 14.61 -9.48 4.41
CA LEU A 190 13.62 -8.41 4.37
C LEU A 190 13.17 -8.13 2.93
N SER A 191 14.11 -8.08 1.99
CA SER A 191 13.79 -7.93 0.56
C SER A 191 12.87 -9.04 0.09
N ALA A 192 13.20 -10.31 0.33
CA ALA A 192 12.40 -11.46 -0.09
C ALA A 192 11.00 -11.41 0.52
N LEU A 193 10.89 -11.09 1.82
CA LEU A 193 9.59 -10.94 2.48
C LEU A 193 8.74 -9.86 1.81
N VAL A 194 9.32 -8.69 1.54
CA VAL A 194 8.61 -7.59 0.87
C VAL A 194 8.16 -8.02 -0.53
N HIS A 195 9.03 -8.67 -1.31
CA HIS A 195 8.65 -9.16 -2.64
C HIS A 195 7.53 -10.20 -2.57
N PHE A 196 7.57 -11.17 -1.65
CA PHE A 196 6.49 -12.14 -1.47
C PHE A 196 5.17 -11.47 -1.09
N MET A 197 5.20 -10.52 -0.15
CA MET A 197 4.01 -9.75 0.20
C MET A 197 3.46 -8.98 -1.01
N VAL A 198 4.31 -8.38 -1.84
CA VAL A 198 3.87 -7.70 -3.07
C VAL A 198 3.28 -8.69 -4.06
N LEU A 199 3.93 -9.82 -4.31
CA LEU A 199 3.44 -10.86 -5.24
C LEU A 199 2.08 -11.41 -4.81
N GLU A 200 1.86 -11.58 -3.51
CA GLU A 200 0.57 -11.96 -2.93
C GLU A 200 -0.48 -10.85 -3.10
N HIS A 201 -0.16 -9.60 -2.76
CA HIS A 201 -1.11 -8.48 -2.87
C HIS A 201 -1.49 -8.18 -4.31
N LEU A 202 -0.59 -8.45 -5.26
CA LEU A 202 -0.87 -8.35 -6.69
C LEU A 202 -1.55 -9.61 -7.25
N GLU A 203 -1.92 -10.59 -6.42
CA GLU A 203 -2.56 -11.85 -6.85
C GLU A 203 -1.73 -12.61 -7.92
N LEU A 204 -0.41 -12.44 -7.89
CA LEU A 204 0.54 -13.28 -8.65
C LEU A 204 0.74 -14.61 -7.93
N ILE A 205 0.64 -14.58 -6.60
CA ILE A 205 0.46 -15.74 -5.73
C ILE A 205 -0.93 -15.61 -5.10
N ALA A 206 -1.75 -16.66 -5.21
CA ALA A 206 -3.11 -16.69 -4.69
C ALA A 206 -3.13 -16.93 -3.16
N GLU A 207 -4.30 -16.75 -2.54
CA GLU A 207 -4.51 -16.94 -1.10
C GLU A 207 -4.25 -18.38 -0.62
N ASP A 208 -4.34 -19.36 -1.52
CA ASP A 208 -3.98 -20.75 -1.25
C ASP A 208 -2.46 -21.01 -1.38
N ALA A 209 -1.66 -19.95 -1.52
CA ALA A 209 -0.24 -19.97 -1.84
C ALA A 209 0.11 -20.59 -3.20
N GLY A 210 -0.86 -20.86 -4.07
CA GLY A 210 -0.65 -21.31 -5.43
C GLY A 210 -0.16 -20.18 -6.35
N MET A 211 0.69 -20.52 -7.32
CA MET A 211 1.10 -19.56 -8.36
C MET A 211 -0.03 -19.35 -9.36
N THR A 212 -0.41 -18.10 -9.64
CA THR A 212 -1.43 -17.82 -10.66
C THR A 212 -0.85 -17.88 -12.08
N VAL A 213 -1.70 -17.78 -13.10
CA VAL A 213 -1.25 -17.70 -14.50
C VAL A 213 -0.35 -16.48 -14.70
N PHE A 214 -0.71 -15.34 -14.10
CA PHE A 214 0.09 -14.12 -14.16
C PHE A 214 1.43 -14.28 -13.44
N GLY A 215 1.45 -14.93 -12.27
CA GLY A 215 2.69 -15.25 -11.56
C GLY A 215 3.61 -16.15 -12.37
N ASN A 216 3.08 -17.15 -13.08
CA ASN A 216 3.86 -18.01 -13.98
C ASN A 216 4.42 -17.24 -15.19
N VAL A 217 3.62 -16.37 -15.82
CA VAL A 217 4.10 -15.52 -16.92
C VAL A 217 5.26 -14.64 -16.45
N LEU A 218 5.12 -14.00 -15.29
CA LEU A 218 6.17 -13.15 -14.74
C LEU A 218 7.42 -13.98 -14.37
N LYS A 219 7.27 -15.18 -13.80
CA LYS A 219 8.38 -16.08 -13.46
C LYS A 219 9.28 -16.38 -14.67
N ASP A 220 8.66 -16.65 -15.82
CA ASP A 220 9.36 -17.05 -17.04
C ASP A 220 9.88 -15.84 -17.85
N THR A 221 9.49 -14.63 -17.46
CA THR A 221 9.92 -13.39 -18.13
C THR A 221 11.43 -13.14 -17.96
N PRO A 222 12.15 -12.72 -19.02
CA PRO A 222 13.55 -12.33 -18.92
C PRO A 222 13.78 -11.25 -17.86
N MET A 223 14.93 -11.30 -17.16
CA MET A 223 15.20 -10.41 -16.02
C MET A 223 15.07 -8.92 -16.38
N HIS A 224 15.56 -8.51 -17.55
CA HIS A 224 15.48 -7.13 -18.03
C HIS A 224 14.06 -6.64 -18.38
N LEU A 225 13.08 -7.56 -18.42
CA LEU A 225 11.67 -7.26 -18.68
C LEU A 225 10.78 -7.51 -17.47
N GLN A 226 11.33 -7.88 -16.30
CA GLN A 226 10.54 -8.19 -15.10
C GLN A 226 9.64 -7.02 -14.69
N GLU A 227 10.21 -5.85 -14.42
CA GLU A 227 9.42 -4.68 -14.00
C GLU A 227 8.46 -4.18 -15.09
N PRO A 228 8.88 -4.03 -16.38
CA PRO A 228 7.94 -3.69 -17.45
C PRO A 228 6.79 -4.70 -17.62
N CYS A 229 7.08 -6.00 -17.49
CA CYS A 229 6.07 -7.04 -17.61
C CYS A 229 5.12 -7.02 -16.43
N LEU A 230 5.62 -6.84 -15.21
CA LEU A 230 4.78 -6.66 -14.02
C LEU A 230 3.78 -5.51 -14.23
N VAL A 231 4.27 -4.34 -14.67
CA VAL A 231 3.41 -3.19 -14.94
C VAL A 231 2.38 -3.52 -16.03
N ALA A 232 2.80 -4.17 -17.12
CA ALA A 232 1.89 -4.57 -18.19
C ALA A 232 0.81 -5.54 -17.70
N LEU A 233 1.16 -6.53 -16.87
CA LEU A 233 0.22 -7.48 -16.29
C LEU A 233 -0.80 -6.79 -15.38
N GLU A 234 -0.38 -5.86 -14.54
CA GLU A 234 -1.30 -5.08 -13.70
C GLU A 234 -2.21 -4.20 -14.56
N MET A 235 -1.66 -3.53 -15.58
CA MET A 235 -2.45 -2.78 -16.55
C MET A 235 -3.47 -3.66 -17.30
N MET A 236 -3.12 -4.90 -17.63
CA MET A 236 -4.08 -5.86 -18.22
C MET A 236 -5.20 -6.20 -17.24
N LYS A 237 -4.90 -6.42 -15.95
CA LYS A 237 -5.91 -6.70 -14.91
C LYS A 237 -6.91 -5.55 -14.75
N PHE A 238 -6.43 -4.31 -14.86
CA PHE A 238 -7.28 -3.12 -14.84
C PHE A 238 -8.02 -2.87 -16.18
N GLY A 239 -7.84 -3.73 -17.19
CA GLY A 239 -8.49 -3.58 -18.49
C GLY A 239 -7.96 -2.41 -19.34
N VAL A 240 -6.86 -1.77 -18.94
CA VAL A 240 -6.36 -0.56 -19.63
C VAL A 240 -5.48 -0.85 -20.84
N LEU A 241 -5.14 -2.12 -21.08
CA LEU A 241 -4.53 -2.59 -22.34
C LEU A 241 -5.59 -3.18 -23.28
N SER A 242 -6.79 -2.60 -23.29
CA SER A 242 -7.80 -2.89 -24.30
C SER A 242 -7.48 -2.07 -25.57
N GLY A 243 -7.95 -2.54 -26.73
CA GLY A 243 -7.97 -1.71 -27.94
C GLY A 243 -9.09 -0.65 -27.91
N GLU A 244 -9.83 -0.58 -26.80
CA GLU A 244 -10.98 0.31 -26.63
C GLU A 244 -10.51 1.70 -26.20
N PRO A 245 -11.14 2.77 -26.69
CA PRO A 245 -10.81 4.11 -26.26
C PRO A 245 -11.29 4.35 -24.83
N PHE A 246 -10.49 5.05 -24.04
CA PHE A 246 -10.90 5.61 -22.75
C PHE A 246 -12.06 6.56 -22.86
N ASP A 247 -12.91 6.50 -21.83
CA ASP A 247 -14.05 7.38 -21.68
C ASP A 247 -13.67 8.65 -20.92
N ALA A 248 -14.15 9.79 -21.42
CA ALA A 248 -14.10 11.04 -20.66
C ALA A 248 -14.86 10.84 -19.34
N ALA A 249 -14.24 11.19 -18.22
CA ALA A 249 -14.82 10.91 -16.91
C ALA A 249 -16.13 11.68 -16.62
N GLN A 250 -16.44 12.70 -17.43
CA GLN A 250 -17.69 13.46 -17.38
C GLN A 250 -18.11 13.86 -18.80
N GLU A 251 -19.40 13.69 -19.13
CA GLU A 251 -19.95 14.03 -20.45
C GLU A 251 -19.80 15.53 -20.79
N ASP A 252 -19.86 16.40 -19.78
CA ASP A 252 -19.71 17.85 -19.92
C ASP A 252 -18.25 18.33 -20.01
N ARG A 253 -17.28 17.41 -19.88
CA ARG A 253 -15.84 17.69 -19.94
C ARG A 253 -15.12 16.72 -20.85
N PRO A 254 -15.27 16.87 -22.18
CA PRO A 254 -14.57 16.04 -23.15
C PRO A 254 -13.05 16.26 -23.06
N PHE A 255 -12.28 15.35 -23.68
CA PHE A 255 -10.85 15.52 -23.81
C PHE A 255 -10.50 16.85 -24.53
N PRO A 256 -9.37 17.50 -24.17
CA PRO A 256 -8.92 18.70 -24.85
C PRO A 256 -8.78 18.45 -26.36
N GLU A 257 -9.17 19.40 -27.20
CA GLU A 257 -9.14 19.25 -28.67
C GLU A 257 -7.74 18.91 -29.22
N GLN A 258 -6.68 19.28 -28.50
CA GLN A 258 -5.29 18.97 -28.85
C GLN A 258 -4.94 17.49 -28.64
N VAL A 259 -5.75 16.75 -27.88
CA VAL A 259 -5.60 15.31 -27.65
C VAL A 259 -6.39 14.58 -28.73
N ASN A 260 -5.71 14.21 -29.82
CA ASN A 260 -6.32 13.43 -30.91
C ASN A 260 -6.49 11.97 -30.47
N TYR A 261 -7.60 11.69 -29.77
CA TYR A 261 -7.91 10.37 -29.22
C TYR A 261 -8.97 9.66 -30.06
N PRO A 262 -8.85 8.33 -30.30
CA PRO A 262 -9.86 7.58 -31.03
C PRO A 262 -11.23 7.69 -30.36
N LYS A 263 -12.29 7.93 -31.13
CA LYS A 263 -13.66 7.87 -30.63
C LYS A 263 -14.19 6.45 -30.85
N GLY A 264 -14.84 5.88 -29.84
CA GLY A 264 -15.48 4.57 -29.95
C GLY A 264 -16.44 4.54 -31.14
N THR A 265 -16.44 3.45 -31.89
CA THR A 265 -17.35 3.19 -33.02
C THR A 265 -18.73 2.77 -32.55
#